data_AF-F8GLK5-F1
#
_entry.id   AF-F8GLK5-F1
#
_cell.length_a   1.000
_cell.length_b   1.000
_cell.length_c   1.000
_cell.angle_alpha   90.00
_cell.angle_beta   90.00
_cell.angle_gamma   90.00
#
_symmetry.space_group_name_H-M   'P 1'
#
loop_
_entity.id
_entity.type
_entity.pdbx_description
1 polymer ?
#
loop_
_entity_poly.entity_id
_entity_poly.type
_entity_poly.pdbx_seq_one_letter_code
_entity_poly.pdbx_strand_id
1 'polypeptide(L)'
;MNQLNTDYFARCIVTLSQAFDSLNQQPQDSVAYDIFRAACVKEFEIILEQTGKLLKKSLKPYFASSKQVDQLMFKDIFRLAAKHGLITLEEAERWLIYRDNRNDTAHDYGEGFANQTLALLPQFILDARRVNEVIQQRP
;
A
#
# COMPACT_ATOMS: atom_id res chain seq x y z
N MET A 1 10.13 -14.69 -17.65
CA MET A 1 8.66 -14.59 -17.52
C MET A 1 8.24 -13.23 -18.05
N ASN A 2 6.95 -12.91 -18.12
CA ASN A 2 6.54 -11.55 -18.51
C ASN A 2 6.63 -10.67 -17.25
N GLN A 3 7.50 -9.65 -17.29
CA GLN A 3 7.69 -8.72 -16.18
C GLN A 3 6.35 -8.04 -15.84
N LEU A 4 6.01 -7.94 -14.55
CA LEU A 4 4.77 -7.28 -14.13
C LEU A 4 4.87 -5.77 -14.40
N ASN A 5 3.91 -5.21 -15.14
CA ASN A 5 3.82 -3.76 -15.29
C ASN A 5 3.49 -3.12 -13.93
N THR A 6 4.35 -2.18 -13.52
CA THR A 6 4.24 -1.43 -12.26
C THR A 6 4.07 0.08 -12.46
N ASP A 7 3.90 0.56 -13.70
CA ASP A 7 3.91 1.99 -14.04
C ASP A 7 2.81 2.76 -13.30
N TYR A 8 1.60 2.19 -13.26
CA TYR A 8 0.48 2.78 -12.52
C TYR A 8 0.76 2.82 -11.02
N PHE A 9 1.32 1.75 -10.46
CA PHE A 9 1.67 1.67 -9.04
C PHE A 9 2.74 2.70 -8.66
N ALA A 10 3.81 2.80 -9.46
CA ALA A 10 4.86 3.80 -9.30
C ALA A 10 4.31 5.23 -9.40
N ARG A 11 3.39 5.48 -10.34
CA ARG A 11 2.72 6.78 -10.48
C ARG A 11 1.91 7.13 -9.23
N CYS A 12 1.12 6.21 -8.69
CA CYS A 12 0.37 6.43 -7.45
C CYS A 12 1.29 6.75 -6.27
N ILE A 13 2.42 6.05 -6.13
CA ILE A 13 3.42 6.34 -5.08
C ILE A 13 3.96 7.77 -5.20
N VAL A 14 4.27 8.21 -6.43
CA VAL A 14 4.72 9.60 -6.68
C VAL A 14 3.62 10.59 -6.35
N THR A 15 2.38 10.35 -6.78
CA THR A 15 1.23 11.19 -6.46
C THR A 15 1.03 11.32 -4.94
N LEU A 16 1.07 10.21 -4.20
CA LEU A 16 0.94 10.22 -2.74
C LEU A 16 2.04 11.05 -2.09
N SER A 17 3.30 10.84 -2.50
CA SER A 17 4.44 11.58 -1.98
C SER A 17 4.26 13.09 -2.18
N GLN A 18 3.90 13.52 -3.39
CA GLN A 18 3.69 14.93 -3.71
C GLN A 18 2.48 15.53 -2.98
N ALA A 19 1.38 14.77 -2.87
CA ALA A 19 0.20 15.21 -2.14
C ALA A 19 0.53 15.39 -0.64
N PHE A 20 1.30 14.47 -0.06
CA PHE A 20 1.70 14.54 1.34
C PHE A 20 2.67 15.70 1.61
N ASP A 21 3.64 15.92 0.73
CA ASP A 21 4.55 17.07 0.81
C ASP A 21 3.78 18.39 0.71
N SER A 22 2.81 18.47 -0.21
CA SER A 22 1.97 19.66 -0.39
C SER A 22 1.06 19.91 0.82
N LEU A 23 0.48 18.85 1.39
CA LEU A 23 -0.36 18.91 2.59
C LEU A 23 0.40 19.55 3.77
N ASN A 24 1.64 19.13 3.99
CA ASN A 24 2.49 19.62 5.09
C ASN A 24 2.87 21.10 4.97
N GLN A 25 2.62 21.72 3.81
CA GLN A 25 2.84 23.15 3.57
C GLN A 25 1.56 23.98 3.70
N GLN A 26 0.39 23.35 3.85
CA GLN A 26 -0.89 24.06 3.95
C GLN A 26 -1.29 24.34 5.41
N PRO A 27 -1.94 25.48 5.69
CA PRO A 27 -2.64 25.71 6.95
C PRO A 27 -3.75 24.67 7.16
N GLN A 28 -3.89 24.10 8.36
CA GLN A 28 -4.85 23.03 8.65
C GLN A 28 -6.31 23.44 8.44
N ASP A 29 -6.63 24.73 8.51
CA ASP A 29 -7.95 25.32 8.32
C ASP A 29 -8.24 25.72 6.86
N SER A 30 -7.29 25.47 5.95
CA SER A 30 -7.44 25.82 4.55
C SER A 30 -8.16 24.72 3.75
N VAL A 31 -8.97 25.14 2.77
CA VAL A 31 -9.58 24.21 1.79
C VAL A 31 -8.51 23.38 1.06
N ALA A 32 -7.32 23.94 0.83
CA ALA A 32 -6.21 23.23 0.21
C ALA A 32 -5.73 22.05 1.08
N TYR A 33 -5.68 22.22 2.41
CA TYR A 33 -5.35 21.14 3.33
C TYR A 33 -6.35 19.99 3.23
N ASP A 34 -7.65 20.29 3.21
CA ASP A 34 -8.69 19.26 3.06
C ASP A 34 -8.58 18.50 1.72
N ILE A 35 -8.27 19.21 0.64
CA ILE A 35 -8.07 18.61 -0.69
C ILE A 35 -6.88 17.65 -0.68
N PHE A 36 -5.71 18.09 -0.20
CA PHE A 36 -4.51 17.25 -0.17
C PHE A 36 -4.66 16.09 0.81
N ARG A 37 -5.37 16.29 1.92
CA ARG A 37 -5.68 15.24 2.90
C ARG A 37 -6.54 14.14 2.29
N ALA A 38 -7.60 14.52 1.57
CA ALA A 38 -8.44 13.58 0.84
C ALA A 38 -7.65 12.83 -0.25
N ALA A 39 -6.78 13.53 -0.98
CA ALA A 39 -5.90 12.91 -1.98
C ALA A 39 -4.95 11.88 -1.35
N CYS A 40 -4.32 12.21 -0.21
CA CYS A 40 -3.43 11.30 0.51
C CYS A 40 -4.15 10.01 0.95
N VAL A 41 -5.34 10.15 1.53
CA VAL A 41 -6.16 9.00 1.95
C VAL A 41 -6.53 8.14 0.74
N LYS A 42 -6.94 8.76 -0.37
CA LYS A 42 -7.32 8.02 -1.57
C LYS A 42 -6.15 7.26 -2.17
N GLU A 43 -4.99 7.88 -2.29
CA GLU A 43 -3.79 7.22 -2.82
C GLU A 43 -3.29 6.11 -1.89
N PHE A 44 -3.39 6.28 -0.57
CA PHE A 44 -3.12 5.21 0.39
C PHE A 44 -3.98 3.97 0.13
N GLU A 45 -5.29 4.13 -0.06
CA GLU A 45 -6.19 3.01 -0.39
C GLU A 45 -5.79 2.30 -1.70
N ILE A 46 -5.50 3.10 -2.74
CA ILE A 46 -5.14 2.58 -4.06
C ILE A 46 -3.84 1.78 -3.96
N ILE A 47 -2.80 2.36 -3.37
CA ILE A 47 -1.49 1.72 -3.22
C ILE A 47 -1.62 0.44 -2.38
N LEU A 48 -2.40 0.45 -1.30
CA LEU A 48 -2.61 -0.72 -0.46
C LEU A 48 -3.27 -1.87 -1.24
N GLU A 49 -4.29 -1.58 -2.05
CA GLU A 49 -4.94 -2.58 -2.89
C GLU A 49 -4.00 -3.11 -3.99
N GLN A 50 -3.28 -2.22 -4.67
CA GLN A 50 -2.34 -2.59 -5.73
C GLN A 50 -1.20 -3.46 -5.19
N THR A 51 -0.66 -3.14 -4.02
CA THR A 51 0.38 -3.92 -3.35
C THR A 51 -0.07 -5.37 -3.15
N GLY A 52 -1.28 -5.56 -2.60
CA GLY A 52 -1.85 -6.90 -2.43
C GLY A 52 -1.99 -7.65 -3.75
N LYS A 53 -2.48 -6.99 -4.81
CA LYS A 53 -2.62 -7.60 -6.15
C LYS A 53 -1.28 -7.98 -6.77
N LEU A 54 -0.29 -7.11 -6.67
CA LEU A 54 1.04 -7.33 -7.26
C LEU A 54 1.83 -8.41 -6.52
N LEU A 55 1.80 -8.40 -5.18
CA LEU A 55 2.39 -9.47 -4.37
C LEU A 55 1.70 -10.81 -4.62
N LYS A 56 0.36 -10.83 -4.73
CA LYS A 56 -0.39 -12.04 -5.09
C LYS A 56 0.05 -12.61 -6.44
N LYS A 57 0.24 -11.76 -7.46
CA LYS A 57 0.79 -12.18 -8.76
C LYS A 57 2.22 -12.71 -8.62
N SER A 58 3.03 -12.05 -7.81
CA SER A 58 4.43 -12.42 -7.53
C SER A 58 4.56 -13.72 -6.74
N LEU A 59 3.51 -14.14 -6.04
CA LEU A 59 3.45 -15.40 -5.33
C LEU A 59 3.11 -16.59 -6.22
N LYS A 60 2.55 -16.37 -7.42
CA LYS A 60 2.10 -17.46 -8.31
C LYS A 60 3.13 -18.57 -8.54
N PRO A 61 4.43 -18.29 -8.75
CA PRO A 61 5.43 -19.34 -8.98
C PRO A 61 5.67 -20.28 -7.79
N TYR A 62 5.25 -19.90 -6.58
CA TYR A 62 5.43 -20.71 -5.36
C TYR A 62 4.28 -21.68 -5.09
N PHE A 63 3.26 -21.70 -5.95
CA PHE A 63 2.08 -22.54 -5.80
C PHE A 63 1.98 -23.54 -6.95
N ALA A 64 1.47 -24.73 -6.64
CA ALA A 64 1.26 -25.79 -7.63
C ALA A 64 0.11 -25.45 -8.61
N SER A 65 -0.79 -24.53 -8.25
CA SER A 65 -1.86 -24.07 -9.14
C SER A 65 -2.24 -22.61 -8.88
N SER A 66 -2.61 -21.90 -9.93
CA SER A 66 -3.13 -20.53 -9.84
C SER A 66 -4.37 -20.41 -8.94
N LYS A 67 -5.20 -21.47 -8.87
CA LYS A 67 -6.41 -21.50 -8.03
C LYS A 67 -6.10 -21.36 -6.54
N GLN A 68 -5.00 -21.94 -6.07
CA GLN A 68 -4.57 -21.79 -4.67
C GLN A 68 -4.18 -20.35 -4.36
N VAL A 69 -3.50 -19.70 -5.29
CA VAL A 69 -3.11 -18.29 -5.17
C VAL A 69 -4.37 -17.43 -5.11
N ASP A 70 -5.36 -17.69 -5.97
CA ASP A 70 -6.59 -16.90 -6.04
C ASP A 70 -7.41 -16.93 -4.74
N GLN A 71 -7.29 -17.99 -3.94
CA GLN A 71 -7.94 -18.12 -2.63
C GLN A 71 -7.26 -17.34 -1.50
N LEU A 72 -6.04 -16.83 -1.72
CA LEU A 72 -5.33 -16.09 -0.68
C LEU A 72 -6.06 -14.81 -0.29
N MET A 73 -6.29 -14.64 1.01
CA MET A 73 -6.79 -13.41 1.60
C MET A 73 -5.65 -12.41 1.80
N PHE A 74 -6.00 -11.14 2.03
CA PHE A 74 -5.03 -10.05 2.14
C PHE A 74 -3.91 -10.36 3.14
N LYS A 75 -4.24 -10.75 4.38
CA LYS A 75 -3.22 -11.03 5.41
C LYS A 75 -2.33 -12.22 5.04
N ASP A 76 -2.84 -13.21 4.31
CA ASP A 76 -2.07 -14.37 3.88
C ASP A 76 -1.05 -14.01 2.79
N ILE A 77 -1.42 -13.09 1.88
CA ILE A 77 -0.51 -12.59 0.83
C ILE A 77 0.77 -12.03 1.45
N PHE A 78 0.68 -11.18 2.49
CA PHE A 78 1.86 -10.57 3.12
C PHE A 78 2.68 -11.57 3.92
N ARG A 79 2.03 -12.49 4.66
CA ARG A 79 2.73 -13.56 5.39
C ARG A 79 3.50 -14.48 4.45
N LEU A 80 2.89 -14.85 3.32
CA LEU A 80 3.54 -15.70 2.31
C LEU A 80 4.62 -14.93 1.56
N ALA A 81 4.41 -13.65 1.26
CA ALA A 81 5.44 -12.80 0.67
C ALA A 81 6.69 -12.74 1.57
N ALA A 82 6.52 -12.60 2.89
CA ALA A 82 7.63 -12.69 3.83
C ALA A 82 8.28 -14.08 3.86
N LYS A 83 7.46 -15.14 3.96
CA LYS A 83 7.95 -16.53 3.96
C LYS A 83 8.81 -16.87 2.74
N HIS A 84 8.47 -16.33 1.58
CA HIS A 84 9.20 -16.55 0.32
C HIS A 84 10.29 -15.50 0.04
N GLY A 85 10.60 -14.63 1.00
CA GLY A 85 11.67 -13.65 0.92
C GLY A 85 11.40 -12.49 -0.04
N LEU A 86 10.13 -12.20 -0.35
CA LEU A 86 9.77 -11.07 -1.21
C LEU A 86 9.89 -9.76 -0.44
N ILE A 87 9.45 -9.80 0.81
CA ILE A 87 9.51 -8.72 1.78
C ILE A 87 10.05 -9.30 3.09
N THR A 88 10.49 -8.46 4.02
CA THR A 88 10.87 -8.91 5.36
C THR A 88 9.63 -9.19 6.23
N LEU A 89 9.83 -9.82 7.39
CA LEU A 89 8.75 -10.03 8.35
C LEU A 89 8.23 -8.70 8.88
N GLU A 90 9.13 -7.76 9.16
CA GLU A 90 8.81 -6.43 9.67
C GLU A 90 8.03 -5.62 8.63
N GLU A 91 8.40 -5.74 7.34
CA GLU A 91 7.62 -5.15 6.24
C GLU A 91 6.20 -5.74 6.21
N ALA A 92 6.06 -7.07 6.31
CA ALA A 92 4.75 -7.72 6.32
C ALA A 92 3.88 -7.26 7.49
N GLU A 93 4.44 -7.13 8.70
CA GLU A 93 3.73 -6.62 9.88
C GLU A 93 3.21 -5.19 9.67
N ARG A 94 4.04 -4.30 9.09
CA ARG A 94 3.60 -2.94 8.74
C ARG A 94 2.44 -2.94 7.74
N TRP A 95 2.48 -3.81 6.72
CA TRP A 95 1.37 -3.95 5.78
C TRP A 95 0.07 -4.45 6.41
N LEU A 96 0.16 -5.27 7.47
CA LEU A 96 -1.03 -5.68 8.24
C LEU A 96 -1.60 -4.49 9.02
N ILE A 97 -0.75 -3.64 9.62
CA ILE A 97 -1.18 -2.40 10.29
C ILE A 97 -1.90 -1.47 9.31
N TYR A 98 -1.34 -1.26 8.11
CA TYR A 98 -1.99 -0.45 7.07
C TYR A 98 -3.37 -1.00 6.67
N ARG A 99 -3.49 -2.33 6.61
CA ARG A 99 -4.77 -3.00 6.31
C ARG A 99 -5.80 -2.82 7.41
N ASP A 100 -5.38 -2.93 8.66
CA ASP A 100 -6.26 -2.79 9.80
C ASP A 100 -6.74 -1.34 9.94
N ASN A 101 -5.83 -0.35 9.79
CA ASN A 101 -6.19 1.07 9.68
C ASN A 101 -7.24 1.34 8.59
N ARG A 102 -7.12 0.69 7.42
CA ARG A 102 -8.13 0.81 6.35
C ARG A 102 -9.48 0.18 6.71
N ASN A 103 -9.53 -0.85 7.57
CA ASN A 103 -10.77 -1.55 7.91
C ASN A 103 -11.51 -0.94 9.11
N ASP A 104 -10.79 -0.30 10.03
CA ASP A 104 -11.37 0.39 11.19
C ASP A 104 -12.19 1.64 10.80
N THR A 105 -12.09 2.06 9.54
CA THR A 105 -12.82 3.15 8.86
C THR A 105 -14.34 3.08 8.90
N ALA A 106 -14.93 1.93 9.20
CA ALA A 106 -16.39 1.78 9.17
C ALA A 106 -17.09 2.31 10.43
N HIS A 107 -16.36 2.55 11.53
CA HIS A 107 -16.96 2.83 12.85
C HIS A 107 -16.68 4.22 13.41
N ASP A 108 -15.72 4.96 12.86
CA ASP A 108 -15.34 6.28 13.37
C ASP A 108 -15.54 7.33 12.28
N TYR A 109 -16.33 8.36 12.56
CA TYR A 109 -16.76 9.38 11.60
C TYR A 109 -15.58 10.10 10.93
N GLY A 110 -15.00 9.55 9.85
CA GLY A 110 -14.13 10.16 8.83
C GLY A 110 -12.82 10.83 9.27
N GLU A 111 -12.82 11.65 10.32
CA GLU A 111 -11.71 12.48 10.76
C GLU A 111 -10.62 11.70 11.49
N GLY A 112 -11.01 10.78 12.40
CA GLY A 112 -10.07 9.92 13.13
C GLY A 112 -9.22 9.07 12.18
N PHE A 113 -9.86 8.46 11.19
CA PHE A 113 -9.20 7.65 10.17
C PHE A 113 -8.17 8.43 9.36
N ALA A 114 -8.54 9.60 8.86
CA ALA A 114 -7.63 10.35 8.00
C ALA A 114 -6.42 10.87 8.80
N ASN A 115 -6.58 11.26 10.07
CA ASN A 115 -5.44 11.63 10.92
C ASN A 115 -4.51 10.44 11.23
N GLN A 116 -5.08 9.28 11.54
CA GLN A 116 -4.30 8.04 11.73
C GLN A 116 -3.57 7.63 10.45
N THR A 117 -4.23 7.72 9.30
CA THR A 117 -3.64 7.41 7.99
C THR A 117 -2.48 8.35 7.69
N LEU A 118 -2.64 9.66 7.89
CA LEU A 118 -1.58 10.65 7.66
C LEU A 118 -0.31 10.34 8.45
N ALA A 119 -0.45 9.88 9.71
CA ALA A 119 0.68 9.50 10.54
C ALA A 119 1.47 8.28 10.02
N LEU A 120 0.81 7.40 9.25
CA LEU A 120 1.43 6.21 8.67
C LEU A 120 2.14 6.49 7.33
N LEU A 121 1.81 7.59 6.65
CA LEU A 121 2.25 7.86 5.28
C LEU A 121 3.77 7.90 5.07
N PRO A 122 4.59 8.48 5.96
CA PRO A 122 6.03 8.51 5.77
C PRO A 122 6.63 7.12 5.57
N GLN A 123 6.26 6.17 6.44
CA GLN A 123 6.74 4.79 6.35
C GLN A 123 6.04 4.00 5.23
N PHE A 124 4.74 4.24 5.03
CA PHE A 124 3.97 3.59 3.97
C PHE A 124 4.54 3.89 2.57
N ILE A 125 4.96 5.13 2.30
CA ILE A 125 5.58 5.51 1.02
C ILE A 125 6.89 4.75 0.80
N LEU A 126 7.72 4.60 1.85
CA LEU A 126 8.97 3.82 1.76
C LEU A 126 8.68 2.34 1.49
N ASP A 127 7.73 1.75 2.21
CA ASP A 127 7.34 0.35 2.03
C ASP A 127 6.75 0.09 0.64
N ALA A 128 5.96 1.03 0.11
CA ALA A 128 5.39 0.94 -1.23
C ALA A 128 6.48 1.02 -2.32
N ARG A 129 7.46 1.92 -2.19
CA ARG A 129 8.63 2.00 -3.08
C ARG A 129 9.42 0.69 -3.04
N ARG A 130 9.66 0.17 -1.85
CA ARG A 130 10.36 -1.09 -1.63
C ARG A 130 9.66 -2.26 -2.31
N VAL A 131 8.34 -2.38 -2.18
CA VAL A 131 7.56 -3.41 -2.90
C VAL A 131 7.68 -3.23 -4.41
N ASN A 132 7.63 -1.99 -4.92
CA ASN A 132 7.81 -1.72 -6.35
C ASN A 132 9.16 -2.25 -6.86
N GLU A 133 10.24 -1.97 -6.13
CA GLU A 133 11.59 -2.46 -6.45
C GLU A 133 11.66 -3.99 -6.45
N VAL A 134 11.10 -4.64 -5.42
CA VAL A 134 11.03 -6.10 -5.33
C VAL A 134 10.38 -6.70 -6.57
N ILE A 135 9.27 -6.11 -7.03
CA ILE A 135 8.51 -6.62 -8.18
C ILE A 135 9.28 -6.38 -9.49
N GLN A 136 9.90 -5.21 -9.64
CA GLN A 136 10.67 -4.86 -10.85
C GLN A 136 11.92 -5.73 -11.02
N GLN A 137 12.56 -6.13 -9.93
CA GLN A 137 13.77 -6.96 -9.94
C GLN A 137 13.49 -8.44 -10.26
N ARG A 138 12.22 -8.84 -10.47
CA ARG A 138 11.87 -10.23 -10.80
C ARG A 138 11.88 -10.45 -12.31
N PRO A 139 12.44 -11.59 -12.78
CA PRO A 139 12.45 -11.98 -14.19
C PRO A 139 11.09 -12.50 -14.69
#